data_AF-A0A7S1UCG5-F1
#
_entry.id   AF-A0A7S1UCG5-F1
#
_cell.length_a   1.000
_cell.length_b   1.000
_cell.length_c   1.000
_cell.angle_alpha   90.00
_cell.angle_beta   90.00
_cell.angle_gamma   90.00
#
_symmetry.space_group_name_H-M   'P 1'
#
loop_
_entity.id
_entity.type
_entity.pdbx_description
1 polymer ?
#
loop_
_entity_poly.entity_id
_entity_poly.type
_entity_poly.pdbx_seq_one_letter_code
_entity_poly.pdbx_strand_id
1 'polypeptide(L)'
;KTLTLTLNPRPNPDPKPRTQVLSACDALRDVDLVELGVRLEDAGAGGARWKLDDPEALKRELEQREQERLRREAEKARAKEEKARKDAEKAAKARMPPQDLFKADVDEQGNPKWGSFDDDGLPLTLASGEPVSKGQGKKLKKLWTAQQKLHSKYLQSQE
;
A
#
# COMPACT_ATOMS: atom_id res chain seq x y z
N LYS A 1 -1.53 -50.81 -32.18
CA LYS A 1 -1.33 -49.36 -32.47
C LYS A 1 -0.89 -48.70 -31.17
N THR A 2 0.40 -48.56 -30.96
CA THR A 2 0.99 -48.06 -29.71
C THR A 2 1.04 -46.54 -29.80
N LEU A 3 0.22 -45.84 -29.00
CA LEU A 3 0.20 -44.39 -28.93
C LEU A 3 1.31 -43.93 -27.99
N THR A 4 2.47 -43.58 -28.55
CA THR A 4 3.51 -42.86 -27.82
C THR A 4 3.08 -41.40 -27.66
N LEU A 5 2.76 -41.02 -26.42
CA LEU A 5 2.42 -39.65 -26.04
C LEU A 5 3.72 -38.82 -25.96
N THR A 6 4.06 -38.11 -27.02
CA THR A 6 5.20 -37.19 -27.03
C THR A 6 4.83 -35.93 -26.23
N LEU A 7 5.26 -35.87 -24.97
CA LEU A 7 5.14 -34.68 -24.14
C LEU A 7 6.17 -33.64 -24.60
N ASN A 8 5.70 -32.61 -25.32
CA ASN A 8 6.52 -31.44 -25.64
C ASN A 8 6.89 -30.69 -24.34
N PRO A 9 8.18 -30.41 -24.08
CA PRO A 9 8.58 -29.62 -22.92
C PRO A 9 8.15 -28.17 -23.12
N ARG A 10 7.37 -27.63 -22.16
CA ARG A 10 6.98 -26.21 -22.15
C ARG A 10 8.16 -25.34 -21.68
N PRO A 11 8.46 -24.21 -22.33
CA PRO A 11 9.48 -23.28 -21.88
C PRO A 11 8.88 -22.16 -21.01
N ASN A 12 9.31 -22.02 -19.76
CA ASN A 12 9.64 -20.73 -19.12
C ASN A 12 10.28 -20.95 -17.71
N PRO A 13 11.12 -20.04 -17.21
CA PRO A 13 11.97 -20.28 -16.03
C PRO A 13 11.33 -19.83 -14.69
N ASP A 14 11.71 -20.57 -13.62
CA ASP A 14 11.70 -20.26 -12.17
C ASP A 14 10.36 -20.08 -11.41
N PRO A 15 10.08 -20.87 -10.35
CA PRO A 15 10.74 -20.71 -9.05
C PRO A 15 11.53 -21.95 -8.59
N LYS A 16 12.32 -21.86 -7.51
CA LYS A 16 13.13 -22.98 -6.95
C LYS A 16 12.31 -24.28 -6.97
N PRO A 17 12.87 -25.44 -7.38
CA PRO A 17 12.11 -26.67 -7.62
C PRO A 17 11.26 -27.11 -6.42
N ARG A 18 11.73 -26.83 -5.20
CA ARG A 18 10.99 -27.05 -3.95
C ARG A 18 9.66 -26.28 -3.89
N THR A 19 9.61 -25.03 -4.34
CA THR A 19 8.40 -24.22 -4.34
C THR A 19 7.37 -24.74 -5.34
N GLN A 20 7.81 -25.22 -6.49
CA GLN A 20 6.92 -25.81 -7.50
C GLN A 20 6.32 -27.13 -7.01
N VAL A 21 7.14 -28.00 -6.41
CA VAL A 21 6.67 -29.27 -5.84
C VAL A 21 5.66 -29.01 -4.71
N LEU A 22 5.94 -28.06 -3.81
CA LEU A 22 4.99 -27.70 -2.75
C LEU A 22 3.69 -27.14 -3.32
N SER A 23 3.77 -26.26 -4.32
CA SER A 23 2.57 -25.72 -4.99
C SER A 23 1.77 -26.81 -5.71
N ALA A 24 2.43 -27.82 -6.29
CA ALA A 24 1.76 -28.94 -6.93
C ALA A 24 1.08 -29.85 -5.89
N CYS A 25 1.73 -30.08 -4.73
CA CYS A 25 1.12 -30.80 -3.61
C CYS A 25 -0.10 -30.05 -3.05
N ASP A 26 -0.02 -28.73 -2.92
CA ASP A 26 -1.16 -27.90 -2.47
C ASP A 26 -2.30 -27.97 -3.50
N ALA A 27 -2.02 -27.89 -4.81
CA ALA A 27 -3.03 -28.04 -5.85
C ALA A 27 -3.71 -29.42 -5.80
N LEU A 28 -2.94 -30.50 -5.66
CA LEU A 28 -3.48 -31.84 -5.51
C LEU A 28 -4.37 -31.95 -4.27
N ARG A 29 -3.92 -31.42 -3.12
CA ARG A 29 -4.64 -31.49 -1.85
C ARG A 29 -5.93 -30.68 -1.87
N ASP A 30 -5.86 -29.47 -2.39
CA ASP A 30 -6.91 -28.46 -2.23
C ASP A 30 -7.87 -28.43 -3.43
N VAL A 31 -7.50 -28.98 -4.59
CA VAL A 31 -8.36 -29.01 -5.80
C VAL A 31 -8.78 -30.44 -6.14
N ASP A 32 -7.81 -31.30 -6.49
CA ASP A 32 -8.10 -32.64 -7.03
C ASP A 32 -8.71 -33.57 -5.98
N LEU A 33 -8.16 -33.59 -4.76
CA LEU A 33 -8.71 -34.44 -3.68
C LEU A 33 -10.09 -33.98 -3.23
N VAL A 34 -10.36 -32.67 -3.22
CA VAL A 34 -11.68 -32.13 -2.89
C VAL A 34 -12.72 -32.50 -3.95
N GLU A 35 -12.36 -32.46 -5.23
CA GLU A 35 -13.26 -32.88 -6.30
C GLU A 35 -13.65 -34.36 -6.19
N LEU A 36 -12.74 -35.20 -5.70
CA LEU A 36 -12.95 -36.62 -5.44
C LEU A 36 -13.63 -36.91 -4.09
N GLY A 37 -13.98 -35.88 -3.29
CA GLY A 37 -14.58 -36.05 -1.96
C GLY A 37 -13.61 -36.58 -0.91
N VAL A 38 -12.30 -36.40 -1.11
CA VAL A 38 -11.25 -36.87 -0.21
C VAL A 38 -10.68 -35.70 0.58
N ARG A 39 -10.82 -35.73 1.90
CA ARG A 39 -10.17 -34.79 2.82
C ARG A 39 -8.88 -35.38 3.36
N LEU A 40 -7.77 -34.69 3.16
CA LEU A 40 -6.45 -35.08 3.66
C LEU A 40 -6.15 -34.36 4.98
N GLU A 41 -5.96 -35.13 6.05
CA GLU A 41 -5.58 -34.69 7.39
C GLU A 41 -4.11 -35.05 7.66
N ASP A 42 -3.29 -34.06 7.97
CA ASP A 42 -1.89 -34.28 8.34
C ASP A 42 -1.82 -34.75 9.80
N ALA A 43 -1.44 -36.02 10.02
CA ALA A 43 -1.25 -36.58 11.36
C ALA A 43 0.23 -36.49 11.78
N GLY A 44 0.82 -35.30 11.64
CA GLY A 44 2.13 -34.96 12.18
C GLY A 44 3.23 -35.99 11.90
N ALA A 45 3.99 -36.37 12.93
CA ALA A 45 5.19 -37.22 12.80
C ALA A 45 4.94 -38.69 12.36
N GLY A 46 3.71 -39.08 12.02
CA GLY A 46 3.33 -40.48 11.75
C GLY A 46 2.65 -40.76 10.42
N GLY A 47 2.45 -39.76 9.54
CA GLY A 47 1.87 -39.94 8.20
C GLY A 47 0.59 -39.16 7.96
N ALA A 48 0.04 -39.27 6.74
CA ALA A 48 -1.19 -38.60 6.36
C ALA A 48 -2.40 -39.55 6.52
N ARG A 49 -3.51 -39.03 7.06
CA ARG A 49 -4.79 -39.74 7.12
C ARG A 49 -5.75 -39.08 6.13
N TRP A 50 -6.55 -39.87 5.44
CA TRP A 50 -7.59 -39.33 4.57
C TRP A 50 -8.97 -39.81 5.01
N LYS A 51 -10.00 -39.01 4.74
CA LYS A 51 -11.41 -39.31 4.97
C LYS A 51 -12.21 -39.04 3.70
N LEU A 52 -13.27 -39.82 3.50
CA LEU A 52 -14.28 -39.52 2.48
C LEU A 52 -15.31 -38.58 3.11
N ASP A 53 -15.46 -37.42 2.50
CA ASP A 53 -16.45 -36.41 2.82
C ASP A 53 -17.29 -36.13 1.57
N ASP A 54 -18.39 -35.41 1.74
CA ASP A 54 -19.24 -35.05 0.61
C ASP A 54 -18.54 -34.02 -0.31
N PRO A 55 -18.38 -34.31 -1.62
CA PRO A 55 -17.65 -33.44 -2.53
C PRO A 55 -18.33 -32.08 -2.74
N GLU A 56 -19.67 -31.98 -2.61
CA GLU A 56 -20.35 -30.69 -2.71
C GLU A 56 -20.09 -29.82 -1.49
N ALA A 57 -20.05 -30.42 -0.29
CA ALA A 57 -19.71 -29.71 0.94
C ALA A 57 -18.28 -29.14 0.89
N LEU A 58 -17.31 -29.93 0.39
CA LEU A 58 -15.92 -29.50 0.27
C LEU A 58 -15.74 -28.39 -0.80
N LYS A 59 -16.41 -28.49 -1.95
CA LYS A 59 -16.38 -27.45 -3.00
C LYS A 59 -16.92 -26.11 -2.47
N ARG A 60 -18.03 -26.14 -1.74
CA ARG A 60 -18.58 -24.91 -1.11
C ARG A 60 -17.63 -24.27 -0.11
N GLU A 61 -16.90 -25.07 0.66
CA GLU A 61 -15.90 -24.55 1.60
C GLU A 61 -14.72 -23.88 0.88
N LEU A 62 -14.23 -24.49 -0.22
CA LEU A 62 -13.19 -23.90 -1.06
C LEU A 62 -13.62 -22.57 -1.67
N GLU A 63 -14.82 -22.51 -2.25
CA GLU A 63 -15.35 -21.28 -2.84
C GLU A 63 -15.48 -20.17 -1.79
N GLN A 64 -15.92 -20.49 -0.58
CA GLN A 64 -15.98 -19.52 0.52
C GLN A 64 -14.58 -19.02 0.93
N ARG A 65 -13.60 -19.92 1.05
CA ARG A 65 -12.21 -19.56 1.36
C ARG A 65 -11.59 -18.70 0.27
N GLU A 66 -11.83 -19.01 -1.00
CA GLU A 66 -11.35 -18.22 -2.13
C GLU A 66 -11.98 -16.82 -2.13
N GLN A 67 -13.29 -16.72 -1.94
CA GLN A 67 -13.97 -15.44 -1.85
C GLN A 67 -13.45 -14.59 -0.69
N GLU A 68 -13.18 -15.20 0.48
CA GLU A 68 -12.57 -14.49 1.60
C GLU A 68 -11.14 -14.03 1.29
N ARG A 69 -10.33 -14.88 0.64
CA ARG A 69 -8.99 -14.51 0.20
C ARG A 69 -9.02 -13.33 -0.77
N LEU A 70 -9.89 -13.38 -1.78
CA LEU A 70 -10.07 -12.30 -2.75
C LEU A 70 -10.53 -10.99 -2.08
N ARG A 71 -11.46 -11.07 -1.11
CA ARG A 71 -11.89 -9.90 -0.33
C ARG A 71 -10.72 -9.30 0.47
N ARG A 72 -9.95 -10.13 1.17
CA ARG A 72 -8.78 -9.70 1.95
C ARG A 72 -7.68 -9.11 1.05
N GLU A 73 -7.46 -9.68 -0.13
CA GLU A 73 -6.50 -9.15 -1.11
C GLU A 73 -6.95 -7.80 -1.67
N ALA A 74 -8.24 -7.65 -2.00
CA ALA A 74 -8.82 -6.39 -2.46
C ALA A 74 -8.75 -5.29 -1.38
N GLU A 75 -9.04 -5.62 -0.12
CA GLU A 75 -8.91 -4.68 1.00
C GLU A 75 -7.46 -4.27 1.24
N LYS A 76 -6.52 -5.23 1.20
CA LYS A 76 -5.08 -4.95 1.30
C LYS A 76 -4.59 -4.07 0.17
N ALA A 77 -5.07 -4.28 -1.06
CA ALA A 77 -4.71 -3.45 -2.20
C ALA A 77 -5.20 -2.01 -2.02
N ARG A 78 -6.47 -1.83 -1.62
CA ARG A 78 -7.06 -0.50 -1.34
C ARG A 78 -6.33 0.21 -0.20
N ALA A 79 -6.02 -0.49 0.89
CA ALA A 79 -5.29 0.07 2.02
C ALA A 79 -3.86 0.50 1.63
N LYS A 80 -3.19 -0.26 0.76
CA LYS A 80 -1.86 0.11 0.25
C LYS A 80 -1.93 1.36 -0.62
N GLU A 81 -2.92 1.49 -1.48
CA GLU A 81 -3.09 2.66 -2.35
C GLU A 81 -3.43 3.92 -1.55
N GLU A 82 -4.34 3.83 -0.57
CA GLU A 82 -4.68 4.94 0.30
C GLU A 82 -3.48 5.38 1.16
N LYS A 83 -2.70 4.41 1.66
CA LYS A 83 -1.47 4.70 2.40
C LYS A 83 -0.43 5.38 1.51
N ALA A 84 -0.22 4.88 0.29
CA ALA A 84 0.70 5.49 -0.67
C ALA A 84 0.28 6.92 -1.04
N ARG A 85 -1.02 7.18 -1.23
CA ARG A 85 -1.52 8.55 -1.50
C ARG A 85 -1.30 9.47 -0.31
N LYS A 86 -1.64 9.02 0.91
CA LYS A 86 -1.42 9.80 2.14
C LYS A 86 0.05 10.07 2.40
N ASP A 87 0.91 9.10 2.14
CA ASP A 87 2.35 9.24 2.33
C ASP A 87 2.96 10.16 1.26
N ALA A 88 2.47 10.12 0.01
CA ALA A 88 2.84 11.08 -1.03
C ALA A 88 2.38 12.52 -0.72
N GLU A 89 1.14 12.71 -0.23
CA GLU A 89 0.66 14.04 0.21
C GLU A 89 1.46 14.56 1.40
N LYS A 90 1.81 13.70 2.37
CA LYS A 90 2.67 14.07 3.50
C LYS A 90 4.09 14.38 3.04
N ALA A 91 4.64 13.62 2.10
CA ALA A 91 5.96 13.87 1.54
C ALA A 91 5.98 15.17 0.73
N ALA A 92 4.95 15.47 -0.05
CA ALA A 92 4.83 16.75 -0.77
C ALA A 92 4.75 17.93 0.22
N LYS A 93 3.94 17.81 1.28
CA LYS A 93 3.85 18.82 2.34
C LYS A 93 5.14 18.95 3.14
N ALA A 94 5.85 17.85 3.40
CA ALA A 94 7.10 17.87 4.15
C ALA A 94 8.30 18.29 3.29
N ARG A 95 8.25 18.11 1.97
CA ARG A 95 9.28 18.57 1.02
C ARG A 95 9.22 20.08 0.78
N MET A 96 8.06 20.71 0.98
CA MET A 96 7.90 22.14 0.81
C MET A 96 8.77 22.90 1.84
N PRO A 97 9.75 23.70 1.39
CA PRO A 97 10.59 24.46 2.29
C PRO A 97 9.75 25.50 3.04
N PRO A 98 10.09 25.81 4.29
CA PRO A 98 9.29 26.73 5.11
C PRO A 98 9.20 28.15 4.51
N GLN A 99 10.15 28.53 3.65
CA GLN A 99 10.15 29.81 2.91
C GLN A 99 9.10 29.87 1.79
N ASP A 100 8.72 28.73 1.22
CA ASP A 100 7.71 28.68 0.14
C ASP A 100 6.30 28.41 0.68
N LEU A 101 6.18 28.05 1.96
CA LEU A 101 4.89 27.79 2.62
C LEU A 101 3.91 28.96 2.46
N PHE A 102 4.38 30.20 2.70
CA PHE A 102 3.54 31.39 2.58
C PHE A 102 3.45 31.93 1.15
N LYS A 103 4.41 31.59 0.27
CA LYS A 103 4.34 31.96 -1.15
C LYS A 103 3.31 31.12 -1.91
N ALA A 104 3.11 29.87 -1.49
CA ALA A 104 2.08 28.98 -2.01
C ALA A 104 0.68 29.27 -1.44
N ASP A 105 0.56 30.13 -0.42
CA ASP A 105 -0.71 30.49 0.22
C ASP A 105 -1.44 31.53 -0.67
N VAL A 106 -2.25 31.02 -1.59
CA VAL A 106 -3.14 31.82 -2.44
C VAL A 106 -4.52 31.98 -1.81
N ASP A 107 -5.18 33.09 -2.07
CA ASP A 107 -6.57 33.32 -1.66
C ASP A 107 -7.55 32.45 -2.48
N GLU A 108 -8.84 32.49 -2.11
CA GLU A 108 -9.90 31.73 -2.80
C GLU A 108 -10.05 32.09 -4.29
N GLN A 109 -9.45 33.21 -4.71
CA GLN A 109 -9.47 33.74 -6.07
C GLN A 109 -8.15 33.48 -6.81
N GLY A 110 -7.19 32.80 -6.19
CA GLY A 110 -5.90 32.44 -6.78
C GLY A 110 -4.83 33.54 -6.72
N ASN A 111 -5.05 34.62 -5.98
CA ASN A 111 -4.06 35.69 -5.82
C ASN A 111 -3.14 35.42 -4.62
N PRO A 112 -1.87 35.83 -4.68
CA PRO A 112 -0.96 35.73 -3.55
C PRO A 112 -1.48 36.56 -2.37
N LYS A 113 -1.66 35.92 -1.22
CA LYS A 113 -2.21 36.55 -0.01
C LYS A 113 -1.27 37.56 0.67
N TRP A 114 0.02 37.49 0.32
CA TRP A 114 1.10 38.25 0.94
C TRP A 114 1.92 38.97 -0.13
N GLY A 115 2.32 40.22 0.15
CA GLY A 115 3.04 41.06 -0.81
C GLY A 115 4.55 40.97 -0.69
N SER A 116 5.09 41.07 0.52
CA SER A 116 6.54 41.08 0.80
C SER A 116 6.89 40.08 1.89
N PHE A 117 8.10 39.53 1.84
CA PHE A 117 8.61 38.51 2.75
C PHE A 117 9.95 38.94 3.34
N ASP A 118 10.24 38.45 4.55
CA ASP A 118 11.54 38.60 5.22
C ASP A 118 12.58 37.61 4.67
N ASP A 119 13.84 37.70 5.10
CA ASP A 119 14.91 36.72 4.78
C ASP A 119 14.54 35.28 5.21
N ASP A 120 13.78 35.15 6.30
CA ASP A 120 13.24 33.88 6.80
C ASP A 120 12.02 33.36 5.99
N GLY A 121 11.50 34.14 5.03
CA GLY A 121 10.31 33.81 4.24
C GLY A 121 8.98 34.07 4.95
N LEU A 122 9.00 34.85 6.05
CA LEU A 122 7.79 35.27 6.78
C LEU A 122 7.15 36.49 6.09
N PRO A 123 5.81 36.52 5.89
CA PRO A 123 5.18 37.65 5.21
C PRO A 123 5.17 38.90 6.10
N LEU A 124 5.68 40.01 5.56
CA LEU A 124 5.74 41.34 6.19
C LEU A 124 4.51 42.17 5.84
N THR A 125 4.02 42.06 4.61
CA THR A 125 2.87 42.81 4.11
C THR A 125 1.80 41.87 3.55
N LEU A 126 0.54 42.28 3.69
CA LEU A 126 -0.60 41.64 3.03
C LEU A 126 -0.59 41.98 1.53
N ALA A 127 -1.40 41.27 0.74
CA ALA A 127 -1.61 41.57 -0.68
C ALA A 127 -2.04 43.04 -0.94
N SER A 128 -2.70 43.67 0.04
CA SER A 128 -3.11 45.09 0.00
C SER A 128 -1.96 46.08 0.22
N GLY A 129 -0.75 45.62 0.55
CA GLY A 129 0.39 46.46 0.94
C GLY A 129 0.37 46.90 2.41
N GLU A 130 -0.66 46.53 3.19
CA GLU A 130 -0.69 46.82 4.63
C GLU A 130 0.27 45.92 5.43
N PRO A 131 0.93 46.46 6.48
CA PRO A 131 1.81 45.67 7.32
C PRO A 131 1.02 44.62 8.11
N VAL A 132 1.59 43.41 8.20
CA VAL A 132 0.98 42.32 8.97
C VAL A 132 0.89 42.71 10.45
N SER A 133 -0.31 42.58 11.03
CA SER A 133 -0.52 42.89 12.45
C SER A 133 0.34 42.01 13.36
N LYS A 134 0.81 42.55 14.49
CA LYS A 134 1.62 41.82 15.50
C LYS A 134 0.99 40.49 15.93
N GLY A 135 -0.35 40.41 15.95
CA GLY A 135 -1.08 39.18 16.27
C GLY A 135 -1.01 38.12 15.15
N GLN A 136 -1.13 38.56 13.89
CA GLN A 136 -1.02 37.69 12.72
C GLN A 136 0.42 37.21 12.52
N GLY A 137 1.41 38.10 12.69
CA GLY A 137 2.83 37.74 12.61
C GLY A 137 3.22 36.63 13.59
N LYS A 138 2.71 36.65 14.83
CA LYS A 138 2.93 35.56 15.81
C LYS A 138 2.32 34.23 15.36
N LYS A 139 1.15 34.25 14.71
CA LYS A 139 0.52 33.04 14.16
C LYS A 139 1.34 32.48 12.99
N LEU A 140 1.77 33.35 12.07
CA LEU A 140 2.61 33.00 10.93
C LEU A 140 3.94 32.40 11.39
N LYS A 141 4.61 33.02 12.38
CA LYS A 141 5.84 32.47 12.95
C LYS A 141 5.65 31.09 13.57
N LYS A 142 4.53 30.83 14.26
CA LYS A 142 4.21 29.48 14.76
C LYS A 142 4.03 28.46 13.64
N LEU A 143 3.31 28.81 12.57
CA LEU A 143 3.13 27.94 11.41
C LEU A 143 4.46 27.63 10.72
N TRP A 144 5.29 28.65 10.52
CA TRP A 144 6.63 28.51 9.97
C TRP A 144 7.51 27.57 10.80
N THR A 145 7.57 27.75 12.12
CA THR A 145 8.37 26.86 13.00
C THR A 145 7.84 25.43 13.00
N ALA A 146 6.52 25.23 12.89
CA ALA A 146 5.95 23.89 12.77
C ALA A 146 6.36 23.21 11.45
N GLN A 147 6.29 23.95 10.33
CA GLN A 147 6.71 23.47 9.02
C GLN A 147 8.22 23.21 8.97
N GLN A 148 9.03 24.10 9.54
CA GLN A 148 10.49 23.93 9.64
C GLN A 148 10.86 22.63 10.36
N LYS A 149 10.18 22.32 11.48
CA LYS A 149 10.37 21.04 12.19
C LYS A 149 9.94 19.83 11.36
N LEU A 150 8.85 19.95 10.60
CA LEU A 150 8.37 18.87 9.74
C LEU A 150 9.34 18.60 8.58
N HIS A 151 9.81 19.66 7.92
CA HIS A 151 10.78 19.60 6.83
C HIS A 151 12.14 19.07 7.30
N SER A 152 12.61 19.53 8.47
CA SER A 152 13.86 19.03 9.08
C SER A 152 13.77 17.53 9.42
N LYS A 153 12.66 17.06 9.98
CA LYS A 153 12.43 15.62 10.21
C LYS A 153 12.38 14.82 8.91
N TYR A 154 11.82 15.40 7.85
CA TYR A 154 11.78 14.75 6.55
C TYR A 154 13.19 14.61 5.96
N LEU A 155 14.00 15.68 5.99
CA LEU A 155 15.41 15.62 5.57
C LEU A 155 16.19 14.56 6.37
N GLN A 156 16.04 14.53 7.70
CA GLN A 156 16.67 13.51 8.55
C GLN A 156 16.22 12.07 8.28
N SER A 157 15.05 11.87 7.67
CA SER A 157 14.54 10.55 7.29
C SER A 157 14.86 10.19 5.83
N GLN A 158 15.42 11.12 5.06
CA GLN A 158 15.87 10.91 3.68
C GLN A 158 17.41 10.74 3.59
N GLU A 159 18.15 11.19 4.61
CA GLU A 159 19.54 10.81 4.89
C GLU A 159 19.62 9.40 5.50
#